data_AF-A0A271VW57-F1
#
_entry.id   AF-A0A271VW57-F1
#
_cell.length_a   1.000
_cell.length_b   1.000
_cell.length_c   1.000
_cell.angle_alpha   90.00
_cell.angle_beta   90.00
_cell.angle_gamma   90.00
#
_symmetry.space_group_name_H-M   'P 1'
#
loop_
_entity.id
_entity.type
_entity.pdbx_description
1 polymer ?
#
loop_
_entity_poly.entity_id
_entity_poly.type
_entity_poly.pdbx_seq_one_letter_code
_entity_poly.pdbx_strand_id
1 'polypeptide(L)' 'MIKIEFHLLQNNLRWSAHIHQLNSDILQRHILPRINSNHYPIYFNFCEINQTGKILSDMGAEIGEFSIH' A
#
# COMPACT_ATOMS: atom_id res chain seq x y z
N MET A 1 -5.34 -14.39 -9.61
CA MET A 1 -4.49 -13.82 -8.53
C MET A 1 -3.79 -12.63 -9.12
N ILE A 2 -3.81 -11.51 -8.41
CA ILE A 2 -3.18 -10.25 -8.80
C ILE A 2 -1.83 -10.20 -8.09
N LYS A 3 -0.76 -9.89 -8.81
CA LYS A 3 0.53 -9.62 -8.18
C LYS A 3 0.58 -8.15 -7.80
N ILE A 4 0.91 -7.86 -6.55
CA ILE A 4 1.07 -6.49 -6.05
C ILE A 4 2.50 -6.29 -5.58
N GLU A 5 3.09 -5.15 -5.94
CA GLU A 5 4.38 -4.67 -5.47
C GLU A 5 4.12 -3.47 -4.57
N PHE A 6 4.64 -3.50 -3.35
CA PHE A 6 4.51 -2.41 -2.37
C PHE A 6 5.86 -1.70 -2.20
N HIS A 7 5.80 -0.39 -1.97
CA HIS A 7 6.95 0.44 -1.61
C HIS A 7 6.57 1.43 -0.51
N LEU A 8 7.23 1.33 0.65
CA LEU A 8 7.13 2.33 1.73
C LEU A 8 8.33 3.27 1.70
N LEU A 9 8.07 4.58 1.74
CA LEU A 9 9.10 5.61 1.55
C LEU A 9 10.03 5.74 2.76
N GLN A 10 9.50 5.71 3.98
CA GLN A 10 10.24 6.01 5.22
C GLN A 10 11.50 5.14 5.41
N ASN A 11 11.48 3.90 4.93
CA ASN A 11 12.60 2.94 5.05
C ASN A 11 13.02 2.36 3.69
N ASN A 12 12.53 2.93 2.58
CA ASN A 12 12.67 2.36 1.24
C ASN A 12 12.32 0.85 1.18
N LEU A 13 11.33 0.43 1.95
CA LEU A 13 10.99 -0.98 2.12
C LEU A 13 10.13 -1.42 0.93
N ARG A 14 10.51 -2.53 0.29
CA ARG A 14 9.80 -3.09 -0.86
C ARG A 14 9.51 -4.56 -0.67
N TRP A 15 8.33 -5.00 -1.09
CA TRP A 15 7.97 -6.42 -1.12
C TRP A 15 6.82 -6.65 -2.10
N SER A 16 6.65 -7.90 -2.49
CA SER A 16 5.52 -8.32 -3.31
C SER A 16 4.62 -9.31 -2.59
N ALA A 17 3.37 -9.37 -3.01
CA ALA A 17 2.41 -10.37 -2.57
C ALA A 17 1.48 -10.77 -3.72
N HIS A 18 0.84 -11.92 -3.57
CA HIS A 18 -0.28 -12.28 -4.42
C HIS A 18 -1.57 -12.12 -3.64
N ILE A 19 -2.51 -11.38 -4.20
CA ILE A 19 -3.83 -11.13 -3.62
C ILE A 19 -4.93 -11.65 -4.54
N HIS A 20 -6.04 -12.08 -3.98
CA HIS A 20 -7.19 -12.52 -4.77
C HIS A 20 -8.05 -11.35 -5.23
N GLN A 21 -8.09 -10.28 -4.43
CA GLN A 21 -8.91 -9.09 -4.66
C GLN A 21 -8.13 -7.86 -4.21
N LEU A 22 -8.31 -6.75 -4.93
CA LEU A 22 -7.82 -5.45 -4.50
C LEU A 22 -8.85 -4.82 -3.55
N ASN A 23 -8.57 -4.86 -2.25
CA ASN A 23 -9.41 -4.27 -1.20
C ASN A 23 -8.50 -3.61 -0.15
N SER A 24 -8.90 -2.44 0.36
CA SER A 24 -8.21 -1.75 1.46
C SER A 24 -7.88 -2.65 2.65
N ASP A 25 -8.76 -3.55 3.06
CA ASP A 25 -8.52 -4.45 4.19
C ASP A 25 -7.36 -5.42 3.90
N ILE A 26 -7.29 -5.91 2.66
CA ILE A 26 -6.19 -6.78 2.20
C ILE A 26 -4.89 -5.98 2.17
N LEU A 27 -4.91 -4.77 1.60
CA LEU A 27 -3.74 -3.88 1.56
C LEU A 27 -3.23 -3.57 2.98
N GLN A 28 -4.12 -3.24 3.93
CA GLN A 28 -3.75 -3.00 5.32
C GLN A 28 -3.07 -4.20 5.95
N ARG A 29 -3.58 -5.42 5.76
CA ARG A 29 -2.95 -6.63 6.30
C ARG A 29 -1.51 -6.84 5.81
N HIS A 30 -1.19 -6.40 4.59
CA HIS A 30 0.16 -6.47 4.06
C HIS A 30 1.08 -5.35 4.57
N ILE A 31 0.54 -4.15 4.79
CA ILE A 31 1.32 -2.95 5.10
C ILE A 31 1.50 -2.74 6.61
N LEU A 32 0.45 -2.92 7.41
CA LEU A 32 0.47 -2.62 8.85
C LEU A 32 1.58 -3.36 9.63
N PRO A 33 1.91 -4.63 9.35
CA PRO A 33 3.02 -5.29 10.04
C PRO A 33 4.41 -4.73 9.70
N ARG A 34 4.51 -3.90 8.65
CA ARG A 34 5.76 -3.39 8.09
C ARG A 34 5.94 -1.89 8.27
N ILE A 35 4.89 -1.18 8.66
CA ILE A 35 4.93 0.25 8.91
C ILE A 35 5.25 0.52 10.37
N ASN A 36 6.00 1.59 10.65
CA ASN A 36 6.14 2.06 12.02
C ASN A 36 4.76 2.50 12.54
N SER A 37 4.44 2.12 13.78
CA SER A 37 3.12 2.27 14.41
C SER A 37 2.55 3.69 14.43
N ASN A 38 3.38 4.70 14.17
CA ASN A 38 2.99 6.12 14.19
C ASN A 38 2.17 6.57 12.97
N HIS A 39 1.96 5.70 11.98
CA HIS A 39 1.26 6.06 10.74
C HIS A 39 -0.13 5.45 10.61
N TYR A 40 -0.70 4.88 11.69
CA TYR A 40 -2.07 4.39 11.67
C TYR A 40 -3.05 5.49 12.12
N PRO A 41 -4.21 5.67 11.46
CA PRO A 41 -4.73 4.91 10.31
C PRO A 41 -4.06 5.24 8.97
N ILE A 42 -4.09 4.28 8.03
CA ILE A 42 -3.63 4.46 6.63
C ILE A 42 -4.80 4.37 5.66
N TYR A 43 -4.70 5.13 4.57
CA TYR A 43 -5.69 5.22 3.50
C TYR A 43 -5.06 4.91 2.14
N PHE A 44 -5.89 4.58 1.16
CA PHE A 44 -5.44 4.23 -0.18
C PHE A 44 -6.20 5.00 -1.24
N ASN A 45 -5.47 5.45 -2.25
CA ASN A 45 -6.03 5.89 -3.52
C ASN A 45 -5.52 4.96 -4.61
N PHE A 46 -6.37 4.59 -5.56
CA PHE A 46 -5.98 3.72 -6.67
C PHE A 46 -6.33 4.37 -8.01
N CYS A 47 -5.38 4.31 -8.95
CA CYS A 47 -5.58 4.74 -10.32
C CYS A 47 -5.63 3.50 -11.22
N GLU A 48 -6.83 3.18 -11.71
CA GLU A 48 -7.04 2.01 -12.58
C GLU A 48 -6.32 2.13 -13.92
N ILE A 49 -6.11 3.34 -14.43
CA ILE A 49 -5.41 3.56 -15.71
C ILE A 49 -3.94 3.17 -15.59
N ASN A 50 -3.29 3.62 -14.52
CA ASN A 50 -1.86 3.38 -14.30
C ASN A 50 -1.58 2.06 -13.57
N GLN A 51 -2.62 1.40 -13.05
CA GLN A 51 -2.51 0.21 -12.19
C GLN A 51 -1.62 0.46 -10.96
N THR A 52 -1.65 1.70 -10.45
CA THR A 52 -0.85 2.15 -9.29
C THR A 52 -1.76 2.77 -8.24
N GLY A 53 -1.40 2.62 -6.97
CA GLY A 53 -2.04 3.30 -5.87
C GLY A 53 -1.06 3.93 -4.90
N LYS A 54 -1.58 4.89 -4.13
CA LYS A 54 -0.85 5.61 -3.09
C LYS A 54 -1.29 5.12 -1.73
N ILE A 55 -0.36 5.09 -0.79
CA ILE A 55 -0.59 4.83 0.63
C ILE A 55 -0.45 6.17 1.34
N LEU A 56 -1.50 6.58 2.04
CA LEU A 56 -1.61 7.87 2.69
C LEU A 56 -1.73 7.68 4.21
N SER A 57 -1.13 8.59 4.97
CA SER A 57 -1.37 8.74 6.42
C SER A 57 -2.72 9.42 6.70
N ASP A 58 -3.08 9.48 7.97
CA ASP A 58 -4.23 10.25 8.48
C ASP A 58 -4.19 11.75 8.15
N MET A 59 -3.00 12.33 8.04
CA MET A 59 -2.80 13.71 7.59
C MET A 59 -2.88 13.86 6.06
N GLY A 60 -3.12 12.78 5.31
CA GLY A 60 -3.13 12.78 3.85
C GLY A 60 -1.74 12.81 3.21
N ALA A 61 -0.66 12.75 4.00
CA ALA A 61 0.70 12.68 3.49
C ALA A 61 0.99 11.29 2.90
N GLU A 62 1.65 11.25 1.74
CA GLU A 62 2.08 10.02 1.08
C GLU A 62 3.21 9.34 1.86
N ILE A 63 2.99 8.09 2.24
CA ILE A 63 3.95 7.27 3.00
C ILE A 63 4.46 6.07 2.20
N GLY A 64 3.88 5.84 1.02
CA GLY A 64 4.23 4.75 0.13
C GLY A 64 3.33 4.68 -1.09
N GLU A 65 3.62 3.71 -1.94
CA GLU A 65 2.88 3.39 -3.15
C GLU A 65 2.79 1.88 -3.36
N PHE A 66 1.89 1.46 -4.24
CA PHE A 66 1.81 0.08 -4.70
C PHE A 66 1.45 0.03 -6.18
N SER A 67 1.90 -1.00 -6.88
CA SER A 67 1.51 -1.29 -8.26
C SER A 67 0.97 -2.70 -8.39
N ILE A 68 -0.01 -2.90 -9.28
CA ILE A 68 -0.56 -4.22 -9.56
C ILE A 68 -0.24 -4.68 -10.99
N HIS A 69 -0.11 -6.00 -11.15
CA HIS A 69 0.26 -6.70 -12.38
C HIS A 69 -0.58 -7.96 -12.56
#